data_AF-A0A2N4SR04-F1
#
_entry.id   AF-A0A2N4SR04-F1
#
_cell.length_a   1.000
_cell.length_b   1.000
_cell.length_c   1.000
_cell.angle_alpha   90.00
_cell.angle_beta   90.00
_cell.angle_gamma   90.00
#
_symmetry.space_group_name_H-M   'P 1'
#
loop_
_entity.id
_entity.type
_entity.pdbx_description
1 polymer ?
#
loop_
_entity_poly.entity_id
_entity_poly.type
_entity_poly.pdbx_seq_one_letter_code
_entity_poly.pdbx_strand_id
1 'polypeptide(L)'
;MIFLGILILALTLFAFLHFIADGILAPSEQMLVRLKLLHATEEAEELLERSSGPNRQHALRVRSSYQNLINDMPRFNLWTFAAFKHKFDTDERFRKEAIARVQEFDSCGDEELIEMRRRVVRYGDKILLWNTIGWGIYIVPVAVCMAAFSKIQNGIKAIITLPPSKLDEIQRNFA
;
A
#
# COMPACT_ATOMS: atom_id res chain seq x y z
N MET A 1 -28.81 25.90 8.05
CA MET A 1 -28.26 25.38 9.33
C MET A 1 -28.12 23.86 9.33
N ILE A 2 -29.11 23.08 8.89
CA ILE A 2 -29.04 21.60 8.85
C ILE A 2 -27.84 21.10 8.05
N PHE A 3 -27.60 21.63 6.85
CA PHE A 3 -26.47 21.22 6.00
C PHE A 3 -25.10 21.46 6.66
N LEU A 4 -24.94 22.61 7.34
CA LEU A 4 -23.71 22.92 8.07
C LEU A 4 -23.50 21.94 9.24
N GLY A 5 -24.56 21.57 9.95
CA GLY A 5 -24.49 20.58 11.03
C GLY A 5 -24.07 19.19 10.53
N ILE A 6 -24.62 18.74 9.39
CA ILE A 6 -24.23 17.47 8.76
C ILE A 6 -22.76 17.49 8.34
N LEU A 7 -22.29 18.59 7.74
CA LEU A 7 -20.91 18.74 7.33
C LEU A 7 -19.95 18.69 8.52
N ILE A 8 -20.26 19.41 9.61
CA ILE A 8 -19.45 19.40 10.83
C ILE A 8 -19.38 17.98 11.39
N LEU A 9 -20.52 17.29 11.52
CA LEU A 9 -20.56 15.92 12.03
C LEU A 9 -19.72 14.97 11.16
N ALA A 10 -19.82 15.08 9.84
CA ALA A 10 -19.05 14.26 8.91
C ALA A 10 -17.53 14.51 9.06
N LEU A 11 -17.11 15.77 9.17
CA LEU A 11 -15.70 16.13 9.38
C LEU A 11 -15.19 15.66 10.73
N THR A 12 -15.99 15.76 11.79
CA THR A 12 -15.62 15.26 13.13
C THR A 12 -15.45 13.74 13.11
N LEU A 13 -16.38 13.01 12.49
CA LEU A 13 -16.27 11.56 12.34
C LEU A 13 -15.02 11.19 11.54
N PHE A 14 -14.75 11.92 10.46
CA PHE A 14 -13.57 11.71 9.63
C PHE A 14 -12.27 11.94 10.40
N ALA A 15 -12.18 13.04 11.15
CA ALA A 15 -11.03 13.34 12.00
C ALA A 15 -10.82 12.27 13.08
N PHE A 16 -11.90 11.76 13.67
CA PHE A 16 -11.84 10.69 14.66
C PHE A 16 -11.33 9.38 14.06
N LEU A 17 -11.84 8.99 12.88
CA LEU A 17 -11.36 7.79 12.16
C LEU A 17 -9.88 7.93 11.76
N HIS A 18 -9.48 9.11 11.29
CA HIS A 18 -8.09 9.39 10.96
C HIS A 18 -7.18 9.30 12.20
N PHE A 19 -7.60 9.87 13.33
CA PHE A 19 -6.87 9.78 14.58
C PHE A 19 -6.67 8.33 15.05
N ILE A 20 -7.70 7.48 14.96
CA ILE A 20 -7.58 6.06 15.32
C ILE A 20 -6.62 5.34 14.37
N ALA A 21 -6.79 5.52 13.06
CA ALA A 21 -5.99 4.81 12.08
C ALA A 21 -4.50 5.20 12.14
N ASP A 22 -4.21 6.50 12.12
CA ASP A 22 -2.85 7.03 11.99
C ASP A 22 -2.17 7.26 13.35
N GLY A 23 -2.95 7.55 14.39
CA GLY A 23 -2.43 7.81 15.73
C GLY A 23 -2.33 6.58 16.62
N ILE A 24 -3.12 5.52 16.37
CA ILE A 24 -3.17 4.34 17.24
C ILE A 24 -2.81 3.06 16.48
N LEU A 25 -3.56 2.73 15.43
CA LEU A 25 -3.41 1.44 14.75
C LEU A 25 -2.09 1.33 14.00
N ALA A 26 -1.75 2.31 13.14
CA ALA A 26 -0.53 2.27 12.34
C ALA A 26 0.75 2.22 13.21
N PRO A 27 0.92 3.06 14.26
CA PRO A 27 2.09 2.98 15.14
C PRO A 27 2.20 1.64 15.87
N SER A 28 1.07 1.10 16.37
CA SER A 28 1.04 -0.18 17.07
C SER A 28 1.48 -1.32 16.16
N GLU A 29 0.98 -1.34 14.93
CA GLU A 29 1.29 -2.37 13.94
C GLU A 29 2.72 -2.25 13.41
N GLN A 30 3.22 -1.02 13.17
CA GLN A 30 4.62 -0.78 12.84
C GLN A 30 5.56 -1.30 13.94
N MET A 31 5.21 -1.09 15.22
CA MET A 31 5.98 -1.64 16.34
C MET A 31 5.96 -3.16 16.35
N LEU A 32 4.78 -3.78 16.18
CA LEU A 32 4.66 -5.25 16.13
C LEU A 32 5.45 -5.85 14.98
N VAL A 33 5.45 -5.23 13.81
CA VAL A 33 6.25 -5.68 12.67
C VAL A 33 7.74 -5.50 12.94
N ARG A 34 8.16 -4.39 13.54
CA ARG A 34 9.57 -4.15 13.90
C ARG A 34 10.09 -5.23 14.87
N LEU A 35 9.31 -5.58 15.88
CA LEU A 35 9.67 -6.67 16.81
C LEU A 35 9.80 -8.01 16.10
N LYS A 36 8.87 -8.33 15.19
CA LYS A 36 8.94 -9.57 14.38
C LYS A 36 10.16 -9.61 13.47
N LEU A 37 10.54 -8.46 12.89
CA LEU A 37 11.74 -8.35 12.05
C LEU A 37 13.02 -8.51 12.87
N LEU A 38 13.07 -7.95 14.08
CA LEU A 38 14.21 -8.14 14.98
C LEU A 38 14.39 -9.62 15.33
N HIS A 39 13.32 -10.29 15.74
CA HIS A 39 13.36 -11.72 16.02
C HIS A 39 13.77 -12.55 14.79
N ALA A 40 13.21 -12.25 13.62
CA ALA A 40 13.60 -12.94 12.38
C ALA A 40 15.06 -12.67 11.96
N THR A 41 15.65 -11.55 12.40
CA THR A 41 17.08 -11.26 12.20
C THR A 41 17.95 -12.13 13.10
N GLU A 42 17.53 -12.37 14.34
CA GLU A 42 18.20 -13.29 15.27
C GLU A 42 18.17 -14.72 14.72
N GLU A 43 17.00 -15.20 14.28
CA GLU A 43 16.87 -16.50 13.62
C GLU A 43 17.77 -16.62 12.38
N ALA A 44 17.93 -15.53 11.62
CA ALA A 44 18.77 -15.51 10.42
C ALA A 44 20.27 -15.59 10.78
N GLU A 45 20.66 -15.04 11.94
CA GLU A 45 22.02 -15.13 12.45
C GLU A 45 22.34 -16.56 12.91
N GLU A 46 21.43 -17.22 13.64
CA GLU A 46 21.57 -18.62 14.03
C GLU A 46 21.72 -19.54 12.80
N LEU A 47 20.90 -19.32 11.77
CA LEU A 47 20.99 -20.04 10.51
C LEU A 47 22.31 -19.76 9.79
N LEU A 48 22.80 -18.53 9.85
CA LEU A 48 24.09 -18.16 9.27
C LEU A 48 25.27 -18.86 9.97
N GLU A 49 25.22 -18.97 11.30
CA GLU A 49 26.26 -19.64 12.09
C GLU A 49 26.38 -21.13 11.74
N ARG A 50 25.26 -21.81 11.51
CA ARG A 50 25.24 -23.23 11.09
C ARG A 50 25.42 -23.47 9.59
N SER A 51 25.31 -22.44 8.76
CA SER A 51 25.40 -22.55 7.30
C SER A 51 26.85 -22.51 6.80
N SER A 52 27.13 -23.34 5.79
CA SER A 52 28.43 -23.39 5.09
C SER A 52 28.24 -23.32 3.57
N GLY A 53 29.32 -22.98 2.85
CA GLY A 53 29.32 -22.92 1.38
C GLY A 53 28.27 -21.94 0.80
N PRO A 54 27.59 -22.31 -0.31
CA PRO A 54 26.56 -21.47 -0.95
C PRO A 54 25.40 -21.08 -0.01
N ASN A 55 24.98 -21.96 0.90
CA ASN A 55 23.88 -21.69 1.84
C ASN A 55 24.25 -20.54 2.80
N ARG A 56 25.53 -20.41 3.16
CA ARG A 56 26.01 -19.28 3.99
C ARG A 56 25.80 -17.93 3.29
N GLN A 57 26.02 -17.87 1.98
CA GLN A 57 25.81 -16.65 1.20
C GLN A 57 24.32 -16.30 1.11
N HIS A 58 23.45 -17.30 0.93
CA HIS A 58 22.01 -17.08 0.96
C HIS A 58 21.52 -16.61 2.34
N ALA A 59 22.00 -17.23 3.43
CA ALA A 59 21.69 -16.83 4.81
C ALA A 59 22.10 -15.37 5.09
N LEU A 60 23.32 -14.98 4.70
CA LEU A 60 23.79 -13.58 4.78
C LEU A 60 22.83 -12.61 4.09
N ARG A 61 22.34 -12.95 2.90
CA ARG A 61 21.43 -12.07 2.16
C ARG A 61 20.04 -12.01 2.77
N VAL A 62 19.51 -13.12 3.29
CA VAL A 62 18.24 -13.13 4.03
C VAL A 62 18.35 -12.22 5.24
N ARG A 63 19.42 -12.35 6.02
CA ARG A 63 19.70 -11.46 7.16
C ARG A 63 19.77 -10.00 6.74
N SER A 64 20.53 -9.68 5.70
CA SER A 64 20.60 -8.31 5.17
C SER A 64 19.24 -7.79 4.71
N SER A 65 18.37 -8.66 4.18
CA SER A 65 17.03 -8.26 3.75
C SER A 65 16.14 -7.87 4.93
N TYR A 66 16.21 -8.61 6.05
CA TYR A 66 15.54 -8.22 7.29
C TYR A 66 16.06 -6.89 7.83
N GLN A 67 17.39 -6.73 7.90
CA GLN A 67 18.02 -5.49 8.38
C GLN A 67 17.66 -4.29 7.52
N ASN A 68 17.71 -4.43 6.19
CA ASN A 68 17.30 -3.38 5.28
C ASN A 68 15.83 -3.03 5.47
N LEU A 69 14.96 -4.03 5.63
CA LEU A 69 13.54 -3.78 5.85
C LEU A 69 13.26 -3.07 7.16
N ILE A 70 14.01 -3.34 8.23
CA ILE A 70 13.93 -2.59 9.50
C ILE A 70 14.36 -1.13 9.28
N ASN A 71 15.49 -0.91 8.62
CA ASN A 71 16.09 0.41 8.44
C ASN A 71 15.28 1.30 7.50
N ASP A 72 14.73 0.72 6.44
CA ASP A 72 13.95 1.41 5.42
C ASP A 72 12.43 1.28 5.63
N MET A 73 11.98 0.74 6.76
CA MET A 73 10.55 0.59 7.10
C MET A 73 9.74 1.88 6.91
N PRO A 74 10.20 3.06 7.36
CA PRO A 74 9.45 4.32 7.16
C PRO A 74 9.37 4.75 5.69
N ARG A 75 10.29 4.27 4.86
CA ARG A 75 10.36 4.58 3.44
C ARG A 75 9.53 3.64 2.61
N PHE A 76 9.07 2.50 3.14
CA PHE A 76 8.30 1.50 2.41
C PHE A 76 6.84 1.95 2.25
N ASN A 77 6.52 2.72 1.21
CA ASN A 77 5.20 3.28 0.97
C ASN A 77 4.88 3.27 -0.53
N LEU A 78 3.67 3.71 -0.89
CA LEU A 78 3.23 3.68 -2.29
C LEU A 78 4.13 4.52 -3.22
N TRP A 79 4.72 5.62 -2.73
CA TRP A 79 5.60 6.47 -3.51
C TRP A 79 6.93 5.78 -3.86
N THR A 80 7.60 5.17 -2.88
CA THR A 80 8.83 4.42 -3.14
C THR A 80 8.56 3.18 -3.98
N PHE A 81 7.40 2.53 -3.82
CA PHE A 81 6.99 1.44 -4.71
C PHE A 81 6.82 1.92 -6.15
N ALA A 82 6.15 3.06 -6.37
CA ALA A 82 6.01 3.65 -7.69
C ALA A 82 7.36 4.04 -8.31
N ALA A 83 8.26 4.63 -7.51
CA ALA A 83 9.62 4.98 -7.95
C ALA A 83 10.44 3.73 -8.30
N PHE A 84 10.35 2.67 -7.50
CA PHE A 84 10.97 1.37 -7.79
C PHE A 84 10.46 0.79 -9.10
N LYS A 85 9.13 0.77 -9.28
CA LYS A 85 8.50 0.27 -10.52
C LYS A 85 8.95 1.07 -11.74
N HIS A 86 8.93 2.40 -11.65
CA HIS A 86 9.40 3.26 -12.74
C HIS A 86 10.86 2.95 -13.10
N LYS A 87 11.73 2.82 -12.11
CA LYS A 87 13.14 2.47 -12.34
C LYS A 87 13.31 1.06 -12.92
N PHE A 88 12.53 0.09 -12.44
CA PHE A 88 12.52 -1.27 -12.97
C PHE A 88 12.10 -1.32 -14.45
N ASP A 89 11.13 -0.49 -14.84
CA ASP A 89 10.61 -0.47 -16.21
C ASP A 89 11.57 0.28 -17.17
N THR A 90 12.27 1.31 -16.69
CA THR A 90 13.08 2.21 -17.52
C THR A 90 14.60 1.93 -17.53
N ASP A 91 15.16 1.38 -16.45
CA ASP A 91 16.59 1.10 -16.32
C ASP A 91 16.86 -0.41 -16.50
N GLU A 92 17.39 -0.79 -17.67
CA GLU A 92 17.67 -2.19 -18.01
C GLU A 92 18.71 -2.82 -17.07
N ARG A 93 19.72 -2.06 -16.64
CA ARG A 93 20.75 -2.56 -15.74
C ARG A 93 20.14 -2.88 -14.38
N PHE A 94 19.38 -1.95 -13.83
CA PHE A 94 18.68 -2.15 -12.57
C PHE A 94 17.72 -3.35 -12.63
N ARG A 95 16.96 -3.48 -13.72
CA ARG A 95 16.06 -4.62 -13.95
C ARG A 95 16.81 -5.95 -13.97
N LYS A 96 17.93 -6.04 -14.69
CA LYS A 96 18.75 -7.25 -14.75
C LYS A 96 19.31 -7.62 -13.39
N GLU A 97 19.84 -6.65 -12.65
CA GLU A 97 20.36 -6.86 -11.29
C GLU A 97 19.26 -7.35 -10.33
N ALA A 98 18.06 -6.77 -10.40
CA ALA A 98 16.93 -7.18 -9.57
C ALA A 98 16.46 -8.61 -9.89
N ILE A 99 16.31 -8.95 -11.17
CA ILE A 99 15.92 -10.30 -11.61
C ILE A 99 16.98 -11.33 -11.23
N ALA A 100 18.26 -11.03 -11.45
CA ALA A 100 19.36 -11.92 -11.08
C ALA A 100 19.36 -12.22 -9.58
N ARG A 101 19.09 -11.21 -8.74
CA ARG A 101 18.97 -11.43 -7.28
C ARG A 101 17.80 -12.34 -6.92
N VAL A 102 16.65 -12.19 -7.58
CA VAL A 102 15.50 -13.08 -7.36
C VAL A 102 15.83 -14.51 -7.78
N GLN A 103 16.40 -14.69 -8.97
CA GLN A 103 16.77 -16.01 -9.49
C GLN A 103 17.81 -16.73 -8.63
N GLU A 104 18.79 -15.99 -8.10
CA GLU A 104 19.79 -16.56 -7.20
C GLU A 104 19.13 -17.12 -5.92
N PHE A 105 18.12 -16.43 -5.39
CA PHE A 105 17.35 -16.97 -4.26
C PHE A 105 16.45 -18.14 -4.64
N ASP A 106 15.86 -18.13 -5.83
CA ASP A 106 15.01 -19.23 -6.30
C ASP A 106 15.83 -20.50 -6.59
N SER A 107 17.15 -20.37 -6.79
CA SER A 107 18.08 -21.49 -6.91
C SER A 107 18.52 -22.11 -5.57
N CYS A 108 18.11 -21.51 -4.44
CA CYS A 108 18.40 -22.05 -3.12
C CYS A 108 17.56 -23.32 -2.88
N GLY A 109 18.22 -24.45 -2.63
CA GLY A 109 17.54 -25.72 -2.32
C GLY A 109 17.19 -25.92 -0.84
N ASP A 110 17.48 -24.93 0.01
CA ASP A 110 17.24 -24.99 1.45
C ASP A 110 15.87 -24.40 1.79
N GLU A 111 14.93 -25.27 2.18
CA GLU A 111 13.55 -24.88 2.47
C GLU A 111 13.45 -23.88 3.62
N GLU A 112 14.39 -23.93 4.58
CA GLU A 112 14.39 -23.01 5.70
C GLU A 112 14.72 -21.59 5.24
N LEU A 113 15.74 -21.44 4.39
CA LEU A 113 16.08 -20.16 3.76
C LEU A 113 14.95 -19.64 2.86
N ILE A 114 14.28 -20.52 2.13
CA ILE A 114 13.11 -20.16 1.31
C ILE A 114 11.99 -19.62 2.20
N GLU A 115 11.67 -20.27 3.31
CA GLU A 115 10.61 -19.82 4.20
C GLU A 115 10.97 -18.52 4.91
N MET A 116 12.24 -18.33 5.31
CA MET A 116 12.71 -17.05 5.82
C MET A 116 12.56 -15.93 4.79
N ARG A 117 12.89 -16.18 3.52
CA ARG A 117 12.67 -15.19 2.45
C ARG A 117 11.19 -14.84 2.31
N ARG A 118 10.30 -15.84 2.32
CA ARG A 118 8.84 -15.61 2.26
C ARG A 118 8.36 -14.75 3.43
N ARG A 119 8.91 -14.97 4.63
CA ARG A 119 8.63 -14.13 5.81
C ARG A 119 9.06 -12.68 5.60
N VAL A 120 10.25 -12.41 5.06
CA VAL A 120 10.69 -11.03 4.71
C VAL A 120 9.66 -10.35 3.82
N VAL A 121 9.23 -11.01 2.74
CA VAL A 121 8.27 -10.44 1.79
C VAL A 121 6.94 -10.15 2.48
N ARG A 122 6.41 -11.10 3.28
CA ARG A 122 5.16 -10.91 4.04
C ARG A 122 5.24 -9.74 5.02
N TYR A 123 6.39 -9.51 5.65
CA TYR A 123 6.56 -8.33 6.50
C TYR A 123 6.65 -7.05 5.68
N GLY A 124 7.32 -7.07 4.53
CA GLY A 124 7.37 -5.95 3.59
C GLY A 124 5.99 -5.53 3.12
N ASP A 125 5.13 -6.48 2.75
CA ASP A 125 3.74 -6.22 2.35
C ASP A 125 2.93 -5.59 3.48
N LYS A 126 3.10 -6.06 4.72
CA LYS A 126 2.44 -5.47 5.89
C LYS A 126 2.88 -4.04 6.15
N ILE A 127 4.18 -3.75 6.02
CA ILE A 127 4.72 -2.39 6.17
C ILE A 127 4.14 -1.49 5.08
N LEU A 128 4.16 -1.93 3.82
CA LEU A 128 3.62 -1.18 2.71
C LEU A 128 2.13 -0.87 2.92
N LEU A 129 1.35 -1.85 3.38
CA LEU A 129 -0.06 -1.67 3.69
C LEU A 129 -0.25 -0.62 4.79
N TRP A 130 0.40 -0.78 5.94
CA TRP A 130 0.22 0.15 7.07
C TRP A 130 0.73 1.56 6.79
N ASN A 131 1.79 1.69 6.00
CA ASN A 131 2.27 3.01 5.56
C ASN A 131 1.40 3.66 4.48
N THR A 132 0.52 2.89 3.82
CA THR A 132 -0.34 3.39 2.74
C THR A 132 -1.81 3.51 3.17
N ILE A 133 -2.27 2.74 4.14
CA ILE A 133 -3.69 2.67 4.52
C ILE A 133 -4.25 4.01 5.01
N GLY A 134 -3.41 4.86 5.61
CA GLY A 134 -3.76 6.24 5.98
C GLY A 134 -4.26 7.06 4.78
N TRP A 135 -3.75 6.81 3.57
CA TRP A 135 -4.23 7.46 2.34
C TRP A 135 -5.64 7.01 1.96
N GLY A 136 -6.04 5.77 2.32
CA GLY A 136 -7.36 5.25 2.02
C GLY A 136 -8.49 6.10 2.62
N ILE A 137 -8.24 6.70 3.79
CA ILE A 137 -9.17 7.63 4.45
C ILE A 137 -9.46 8.83 3.54
N TYR A 138 -8.48 9.34 2.80
CA TYR A 138 -8.66 10.49 1.90
C TYR A 138 -9.12 10.10 0.49
N ILE A 139 -8.65 8.97 -0.03
CA ILE A 139 -8.96 8.52 -1.40
C ILE A 139 -10.44 8.13 -1.53
N VAL A 140 -11.00 7.45 -0.52
CA VAL A 140 -12.38 6.95 -0.58
C VAL A 140 -13.41 8.09 -0.72
N PRO A 141 -13.40 9.16 0.10
CA PRO A 141 -14.31 10.29 -0.08
C PRO A 141 -14.17 10.97 -1.45
N VAL A 142 -12.93 11.15 -1.92
CA VAL A 142 -12.68 11.75 -3.24
C VAL A 142 -13.26 10.88 -4.35
N ALA A 143 -13.07 9.57 -4.30
CA ALA A 143 -13.64 8.63 -5.26
C ALA A 143 -15.17 8.66 -5.26
N VAL A 144 -15.81 8.76 -4.08
CA VAL A 144 -17.26 8.91 -3.95
C VAL A 144 -17.75 10.20 -4.60
N CYS A 145 -17.08 11.33 -4.33
CA CYS A 145 -17.40 12.61 -4.96
C CYS A 145 -17.27 12.55 -6.50
N MET A 146 -16.20 11.92 -7.01
CA MET A 146 -16.01 11.73 -8.44
C MET A 146 -17.11 10.85 -9.06
N ALA A 147 -17.51 9.77 -8.38
CA ALA A 147 -18.59 8.90 -8.85
C ALA A 147 -19.95 9.63 -8.89
N ALA A 148 -20.24 10.43 -7.86
CA ALA A 148 -21.44 11.27 -7.84
C ALA A 148 -21.43 12.31 -8.96
N PHE A 149 -20.28 12.96 -9.18
CA PHE A 149 -20.12 13.94 -10.26
C PHE A 149 -20.31 13.32 -11.65
N SER A 150 -19.79 12.11 -11.87
CA SER A 150 -20.00 11.38 -13.13
C SER A 150 -21.49 11.12 -13.41
N LYS A 151 -22.28 10.77 -12.39
CA LYS A 151 -23.74 10.62 -12.53
C LYS A 151 -24.43 11.93 -12.91
N ILE A 152 -24.04 13.04 -12.28
CA ILE A 152 -24.56 14.37 -12.61
C ILE A 152 -24.23 14.73 -14.05
N GLN A 153 -22.98 14.52 -14.48
CA GLN A 153 -22.58 14.78 -15.87
C GLN A 153 -23.40 13.97 -16.88
N ASN A 154 -23.71 12.71 -16.59
CA ASN A 154 -24.57 11.91 -17.45
C ASN A 154 -26.01 12.46 -17.49
N GLY A 155 -26.53 12.95 -16.36
CA GLY A 155 -27.82 13.64 -16.30
C GLY A 155 -27.82 14.93 -17.13
N ILE A 156 -26.78 15.76 -17.02
CA ILE A 156 -26.62 16.98 -17.82
C ILE A 156 -26.55 16.63 -19.31
N LYS A 157 -25.76 15.63 -19.69
CA LYS A 157 -25.69 15.16 -21.09
C LYS A 157 -27.07 14.76 -21.61
N ALA A 158 -27.82 13.98 -20.82
CA ALA A 158 -29.17 13.57 -21.20
C ALA A 158 -30.10 14.78 -21.38
N ILE A 159 -30.04 15.77 -20.47
CA ILE A 159 -30.82 17.01 -20.55
C ILE A 159 -30.47 17.80 -21.83
N ILE A 160 -29.19 17.94 -22.16
CA ILE A 160 -28.74 18.70 -23.34
C ILE A 160 -29.12 18.00 -24.65
N THR A 161 -29.19 16.66 -24.67
CA THR A 161 -29.54 15.89 -25.88
C THR A 161 -31.05 15.64 -26.02
N LEU A 162 -31.86 16.02 -25.04
CA LEU A 162 -33.31 15.86 -25.07
C LEU A 162 -33.95 16.89 -26.04
N PRO A 163 -34.95 16.48 -26.86
CA PRO A 163 -35.69 17.42 -27.69
C PRO A 163 -36.41 18.47 -26.83
N PRO A 164 -36.53 19.75 -27.29
CA PRO A 164 -37.16 20.82 -26.52
C PRO A 164 -38.57 20.50 -26.02
N SER A 165 -39.37 19.79 -26.83
CA SER A 165 -40.73 19.38 -26.48
C SER A 165 -40.82 18.47 -25.26
N LYS A 166 -39.78 17.67 -25.01
CA LYS A 166 -39.69 16.77 -23.85
C LYS A 166 -39.12 17.49 -22.63
N LEU A 167 -38.29 18.50 -22.84
CA LEU A 167 -37.79 19.36 -21.77
C LEU A 167 -38.92 20.22 -21.17
N ASP A 168 -39.79 20.78 -22.03
CA ASP A 168 -40.95 21.57 -21.62
C ASP A 168 -42.01 20.74 -20.86
N GLU A 169 -42.13 19.45 -21.17
CA GLU A 169 -42.99 18.49 -20.47
C GLU A 169 -42.46 18.23 -19.04
N ILE A 170 -41.14 18.07 -18.89
CA ILE A 170 -40.49 17.90 -17.58
C ILE A 170 -40.65 19.17 -16.75
N GLN A 171 -40.37 20.35 -17.32
CA GLN A 171 -40.46 21.62 -16.59
C GLN A 171 -41.89 21.92 -16.08
N ARG A 172 -42.92 21.55 -16.84
CA ARG A 172 -44.33 21.70 -16.41
C ARG A 172 -44.74 20.77 -15.27
N ASN A 173 -44.09 19.62 -15.11
CA ASN A 173 -44.38 18.67 -14.03
C ASN A 173 -43.68 19.02 -12.70
N PHE A 174 -42.72 19.95 -12.72
CA PHE A 174 -41.97 20.41 -11.54
C PHE A 174 -42.29 21.86 -11.13
N ALA A 175 -43.21 22.53 -11.83
CA ALA A 175 -43.77 23.84 -11.49
C ALA A 175 -45.07 23.68 -10.71
#